data_AF-A0A9X1KFY6-F1
#
_entry.id   AF-A0A9X1KFY6-F1
#
_cell.length_a   1.000
_cell.length_b   1.000
_cell.length_c   1.000
_cell.angle_alpha   90.00
_cell.angle_beta   90.00
_cell.angle_gamma   90.00
#
_symmetry.space_group_name_H-M   'P 1'
#
loop_
_entity.id
_entity.type
_entity.pdbx_description
1 polymer ?
#
loop_
_entity_poly.entity_id
_entity_poly.type
_entity_poly.pdbx_seq_one_letter_code
_entity_poly.pdbx_strand_id
1 'polypeptide(L)' 'MLKADVNNPDGGWKDQAIGDVFKISTRTIERFRQRFVEESLENALVPHPISS' A
#
# COMPACT_ATOMS: atom_id res chain seq x y z
N MET A 1 -1.25 -0.80 13.46
CA MET A 1 -0.17 -0.02 12.83
C MET A 1 0.74 -0.96 12.05
N LEU A 2 1.01 -0.67 10.79
CA LEU A 2 1.89 -1.47 9.92
C LEU A 2 3.31 -1.41 10.47
N LYS A 3 3.94 -2.56 10.74
CA LYS A 3 5.29 -2.66 11.30
C LYS A 3 6.41 -2.16 10.36
N ALA A 4 6.06 -1.71 9.15
CA ALA A 4 7.02 -1.20 8.16
C ALA A 4 7.64 0.15 8.54
N ASP A 5 7.06 0.88 9.51
CA ASP A 5 7.56 2.19 9.95
C ASP A 5 8.42 2.17 11.22
N VAL A 6 8.46 1.06 11.96
CA VAL A 6 8.81 1.13 13.40
C VAL A 6 10.32 0.98 13.67
N ASN A 7 11.14 0.57 12.69
CA ASN A 7 12.56 0.23 12.90
C ASN A 7 13.55 0.94 11.97
N ASN A 8 13.15 2.02 11.29
CA ASN A 8 14.10 2.83 10.53
C ASN A 8 14.22 4.22 11.19
N PRO A 9 15.42 4.67 11.59
CA PRO A 9 15.60 6.00 12.19
C PRO A 9 15.11 7.15 11.31
N ASP A 10 14.99 6.93 10.00
CA ASP A 10 14.47 7.90 9.03
C ASP A 10 12.97 7.73 8.70
N GLY A 11 12.28 6.81 9.38
CA GLY A 11 10.91 6.39 9.08
C GLY A 11 10.80 5.36 7.95
N GLY A 12 9.62 4.77 7.76
CA GLY A 12 9.36 3.86 6.65
C GLY A 12 9.22 4.59 5.32
N TRP A 13 9.02 3.81 4.25
CA TRP A 13 8.95 4.36 2.89
C TRP A 13 7.68 5.19 2.68
N LYS A 14 7.86 6.44 2.23
CA LYS A 14 6.78 7.30 1.74
C LYS A 14 6.19 6.74 0.44
N ASP A 15 4.91 6.98 0.22
CA ASP A 15 4.21 6.48 -0.98
C ASP A 15 4.82 7.01 -2.29
N GLN A 16 5.42 8.21 -2.28
CA GLN A 16 6.18 8.74 -3.42
C GLN A 16 7.36 7.83 -3.79
N ALA A 17 8.17 7.43 -2.79
CA ALA A 17 9.33 6.57 -3.00
C ALA A 17 8.92 5.16 -3.47
N ILE A 18 7.81 4.63 -2.94
CA ILE A 18 7.23 3.38 -3.40
C ILE A 18 6.79 3.52 -4.87
N GLY A 19 6.08 4.60 -5.22
CA GLY A 19 5.61 4.86 -6.58
C GLY A 19 6.75 4.97 -7.58
N ASP A 20 7.84 5.65 -7.21
CA ASP A 20 9.02 5.84 -8.06
C ASP A 20 9.75 4.52 -8.36
N VAL A 21 9.85 3.62 -7.38
CA VAL A 21 10.50 2.31 -7.52
C VAL A 21 9.64 1.34 -8.33
N PHE A 22 8.35 1.24 -8.01
CA PHE A 22 7.44 0.27 -8.62
C PHE A 22 6.75 0.79 -9.89
N LYS A 23 6.98 2.05 -10.27
CA LYS A 23 6.35 2.72 -11.43
C LYS A 23 4.82 2.67 -11.37
N ILE A 24 4.26 2.85 -10.18
CA ILE A 24 2.82 2.89 -9.92
C ILE A 24 2.42 4.24 -9.32
N SER A 25 1.15 4.60 -9.48
CA SER A 25 0.64 5.85 -8.90
C SER A 25 0.57 5.77 -7.37
N THR A 26 0.80 6.91 -6.70
CA THR A 26 0.56 7.05 -5.25
C THR A 26 -0.86 6.65 -4.88
N ARG A 27 -1.85 7.00 -5.71
CA ARG A 27 -3.26 6.59 -5.56
C ARG A 27 -3.48 5.07 -5.59
N THR A 28 -2.63 4.31 -6.28
CA THR A 28 -2.68 2.83 -6.25
C THR A 28 -2.18 2.32 -4.91
N ILE A 29 -1.11 2.92 -4.37
CA ILE A 29 -0.52 2.57 -3.09
C ILE A 29 -1.49 2.90 -1.94
N GLU A 30 -2.10 4.08 -1.96
CA GLU A 30 -3.10 4.52 -0.97
C GLU A 30 -4.28 3.54 -0.91
N ARG A 31 -4.82 3.15 -2.07
CA ARG A 31 -5.91 2.16 -2.15
C ARG A 31 -5.49 0.80 -1.60
N PHE A 32 -4.28 0.34 -1.90
CA PHE A 32 -3.76 -0.91 -1.34
C PHE A 32 -3.62 -0.83 0.18
N ARG A 33 -3.08 0.26 0.71
CA ARG A 33 -2.96 0.47 2.16
C ARG A 33 -4.32 0.52 2.85
N GLN A 34 -5.29 1.21 2.26
CA GLN A 34 -6.65 1.26 2.76
C GLN A 34 -7.23 -0.15 2.87
N ARG A 35 -7.19 -0.92 1.76
CA ARG A 35 -7.71 -2.29 1.73
C ARG A 35 -6.97 -3.23 2.67
N PHE A 36 -5.66 -3.07 2.82
CA PHE A 36 -4.88 -3.86 3.76
C PHE A 36 -5.37 -3.65 5.20
N VAL A 37 -5.66 -2.40 5.57
CA VAL A 37 -6.16 -2.05 6.92
C VAL A 37 -7.60 -2.52 7.13
N GLU A 38 -8.45 -2.41 6.11
CA GLU A 38 -9.87 -2.70 6.20
C GLU A 38 -10.21 -4.19 6.01
N GLU A 39 -9.51 -4.87 5.09
CA GLU A 39 -9.90 -6.18 4.59
C GLU A 39 -8.89 -7.28 4.92
N SER A 40 -7.65 -6.96 5.29
CA SER A 40 -6.46 -7.84 5.39
C SER A 40 -5.52 -7.82 4.17
N LEU A 41 -4.32 -8.39 4.33
CA LEU A 41 -3.32 -8.48 3.27
C LEU A 41 -3.81 -9.32 2.10
N GLU A 42 -4.42 -10.47 2.41
CA GLU A 42 -4.89 -11.42 1.40
C GLU A 42 -5.91 -10.74 0.49
N ASN A 43 -6.84 -9.98 1.06
CA ASN A 43 -7.87 -9.27 0.31
C ASN A 43 -7.30 -8.07 -0.46
N ALA A 44 -6.36 -7.31 0.11
CA ALA A 44 -5.72 -6.19 -0.57
C ALA A 44 -4.97 -6.56 -1.85
N LEU A 45 -4.43 -7.79 -1.90
CA LEU A 45 -3.71 -8.33 -3.06
C LEU A 45 -4.61 -8.80 -4.20
N VAL A 46 -5.89 -9.08 -3.91
CA VAL A 46 -6.84 -9.53 -4.93
C VAL A 46 -7.41 -8.30 -5.67
N PRO A 47 -7.30 -8.22 -7.00
CA PRO A 47 -7.96 -7.17 -7.78
C PRO A 47 -9.47 -7.25 -7.56
N HIS A 48 -10.12 -6.12 -7.26
CA HIS A 48 -11.58 -6.09 -7.25
C HIS A 48 -12.07 -6.37 -8.67
N PRO A 49 -12.98 -7.35 -8.86
CA PRO A 49 -13.63 -7.52 -10.14
C PRO A 49 -14.37 -6.23 -10.47
N ILE A 50 -14.16 -5.71 -11.67
CA ILE A 50 -14.95 -4.61 -12.20
C ILE A 50 -16.35 -5.20 -12.39
N SER A 51 -17.26 -4.93 -11.46
CA SER A 51 -18.66 -5.31 -11.63
C SER A 51 -19.20 -4.44 -12.77
N SER A 52 -19.41 -5.06 -13.92
CA SER A 52 -20.08 -4.45 -15.08
C SER A 52 -21.59 -4.47 -14.92
#